data_AF-A0A6B3GMJ7-F1
#
_entry.id   AF-A0A6B3GMJ7-F1
#
_cell.length_a   1.000
_cell.length_b   1.000
_cell.length_c   1.000
_cell.angle_alpha   90.00
_cell.angle_beta   90.00
_cell.angle_gamma   90.00
#
_symmetry.space_group_name_H-M   'P 1'
#
loop_
_entity.id
_entity.type
_entity.pdbx_description
1 polymer ?
#
loop_
_entity_poly.entity_id
_entity_poly.type
_entity_poly.pdbx_seq_one_letter_code
_entity_poly.pdbx_strand_id
1 'polypeptide(L)' 'GNAEQSNINWGKAGRMRWKGVRPTVRGVAMNPVDHPHGGGEGKTSGGRHPVSPWGQKEGRTRAPKKASNKYIVRRRK' A
#
# COMPACT_ATOMS: atom_id res chain seq x y z
N GLY A 1 -4.24 -9.96 25.28
CA GLY A 1 -5.08 -8.83 25.71
C GLY A 1 -5.52 -8.02 24.51
N ASN A 2 -6.58 -7.20 24.65
CA ASN A 2 -7.16 -6.30 23.65
C ASN A 2 -7.55 -6.97 22.31
N ALA A 3 -8.15 -8.16 22.35
CA ALA A 3 -8.59 -8.87 21.16
C ALA A 3 -9.66 -8.08 20.36
N GLU A 4 -10.46 -7.25 21.03
CA GLU A 4 -11.55 -6.46 20.43
C GLU A 4 -11.07 -5.14 19.80
N GLN A 5 -9.78 -4.81 19.87
CA GLN A 5 -9.22 -3.55 19.35
C GLN A 5 -9.51 -3.36 17.84
N SER A 6 -9.61 -4.44 17.08
CA SER A 6 -9.94 -4.40 15.64
C SER A 6 -11.37 -3.93 15.36
N ASN A 7 -12.28 -4.06 16.33
CA ASN A 7 -13.71 -3.75 16.16
C ASN A 7 -14.00 -2.25 16.36
N ILE A 8 -13.01 -1.45 16.76
CA ILE A 8 -13.17 -0.02 16.99
C ILE A 8 -13.35 0.73 15.66
N ASN A 9 -14.50 1.35 15.49
CA ASN A 9 -14.73 2.32 14.42
C ASN A 9 -14.20 3.71 14.80
N TRP A 10 -13.21 4.20 14.05
CA TRP A 10 -12.62 5.52 14.28
C TRP A 10 -13.52 6.68 13.83
N GLY A 11 -14.50 6.43 12.95
CA GLY A 11 -15.60 7.31 12.57
C GLY A 11 -15.21 8.55 11.75
N LYS A 12 -14.29 9.38 12.26
CA LYS A 12 -13.88 10.66 11.67
C LYS A 12 -12.40 10.70 11.33
N ALA A 13 -12.06 11.48 10.30
CA ALA A 13 -10.68 11.70 9.88
C ALA A 13 -9.76 12.21 11.02
N GLY A 14 -10.29 13.10 11.88
CA GLY A 14 -9.54 13.66 13.01
C GLY A 14 -9.01 12.60 14.00
N ARG A 15 -9.75 11.51 14.24
CA ARG A 15 -9.26 10.44 15.14
C ARG A 15 -8.06 9.71 14.55
N MET A 16 -8.00 9.56 13.22
CA MET A 16 -6.80 9.00 12.55
C MET A 16 -5.63 9.98 12.57
N ARG A 17 -5.88 11.30 12.49
CA ARG A 17 -4.85 12.33 12.64
C ARG A 17 -4.22 12.31 14.04
N TRP A 18 -5.01 12.13 15.10
CA TRP A 18 -4.49 12.00 16.47
C TRP A 18 -3.58 10.78 16.66
N LYS A 19 -3.74 9.74 15.82
CA LYS A 19 -2.84 8.58 15.76
C LYS A 19 -1.59 8.79 14.89
N GLY A 20 -1.38 9.99 14.36
CA GLY A 20 -0.23 10.32 13.50
C GLY A 20 -0.39 9.99 12.02
N VAL A 21 -1.51 9.39 11.60
CA VAL A 21 -1.74 9.07 10.18
C VAL A 21 -2.14 10.33 9.41
N ARG A 22 -1.45 10.63 8.32
CA ARG A 22 -1.71 11.78 7.42
C ARG A 22 -2.62 11.35 6.25
N PRO A 23 -3.28 12.28 5.54
CA PRO A 23 -3.98 11.95 4.31
C PRO A 23 -3.01 11.38 3.26
N THR A 24 -3.47 10.38 2.52
CA THR A 24 -2.72 9.72 1.44
C THR A 24 -3.44 9.96 0.11
N VAL A 25 -2.73 10.45 -0.89
CA VAL A 25 -3.28 10.74 -2.24
C VAL A 25 -3.21 9.48 -3.12
N ARG A 26 -4.22 9.25 -3.96
CA ARG A 26 -4.23 8.12 -4.92
C ARG A 26 -3.35 8.42 -6.13
N GLY A 27 -2.61 7.42 -6.63
CA GLY A 27 -1.71 7.58 -7.79
C GLY A 27 -2.41 8.03 -9.09
N VAL A 28 -3.64 7.57 -9.33
CA VAL A 28 -4.45 7.98 -10.51
C VAL A 28 -4.90 9.44 -10.49
N ALA A 29 -4.77 10.13 -9.34
CA ALA A 29 -5.09 11.54 -9.22
C ALA A 29 -3.85 12.44 -9.44
N MET A 30 -2.68 11.83 -9.63
CA MET A 30 -1.40 12.54 -9.80
C MET A 30 -1.08 12.74 -11.30
N ASN A 31 -0.07 13.54 -11.59
CA ASN A 31 0.44 13.70 -12.95
C ASN A 31 1.34 12.51 -13.33
N PRO A 32 1.56 12.24 -14.64
CA PRO A 32 2.45 11.16 -15.09
C PRO A 32 3.89 11.24 -14.57
N VAL A 33 4.37 12.45 -14.22
CA VAL A 33 5.71 12.68 -13.65
C VAL A 33 5.84 12.18 -12.21
N ASP A 34 4.72 12.18 -11.45
CA ASP A 34 4.71 11.87 -10.03
C ASP A 34 4.41 10.40 -9.74
N HIS A 35 3.53 9.79 -10.54
CA HIS A 35 3.10 8.41 -10.36
C HIS A 35 2.96 7.68 -11.70
N PRO A 36 3.39 6.41 -11.81
CA PRO A 36 3.19 5.60 -13.02
C PRO A 36 1.73 5.35 -13.45
N HIS A 37 0.76 5.82 -12.68
CA HIS A 37 -0.68 5.73 -12.97
C HIS A 37 -1.31 7.10 -13.22
N GLY A 38 -0.52 8.16 -13.15
CA GLY A 38 -0.99 9.52 -13.30
C GLY A 38 -1.30 9.89 -14.75
N GLY A 39 -2.07 10.96 -14.91
CA GLY A 39 -2.50 11.50 -16.21
C GLY A 39 -3.77 10.88 -16.80
N GLY A 40 -4.01 11.20 -18.07
CA GLY A 40 -5.25 10.91 -18.78
C GLY A 40 -6.27 12.05 -18.68
N GLU A 41 -7.17 12.12 -19.66
CA GLU A 41 -8.29 13.06 -19.65
C GLU A 41 -9.47 12.45 -18.88
N GLY A 42 -9.82 13.04 -17.75
CA GLY A 42 -10.85 12.50 -16.86
C GLY A 42 -10.34 11.36 -15.96
N LYS A 43 -11.26 10.52 -15.45
CA LYS A 43 -10.91 9.42 -14.55
C LYS A 43 -10.34 8.24 -15.34
N THR A 44 -9.17 7.77 -14.93
CA THR A 44 -8.53 6.56 -15.48
C THR A 44 -8.32 5.49 -14.41
N SER A 45 -8.23 4.23 -14.85
CA SER A 45 -7.77 3.10 -14.04
C SER A 45 -6.22 3.02 -13.97
N GLY A 46 -5.51 4.03 -14.48
CA GLY A 46 -4.06 4.14 -14.48
C GLY A 46 -3.36 3.62 -15.74
N GLY A 47 -4.10 3.06 -16.70
CA GLY A 47 -3.59 2.65 -18.02
C GLY A 47 -2.50 1.56 -18.02
N ARG A 48 -2.24 0.93 -16.87
CA ARG A 48 -1.15 -0.03 -16.64
C ARG A 48 -1.51 -1.00 -15.52
N HIS A 49 -0.89 -2.17 -15.49
CA HIS A 49 -0.91 -3.03 -14.30
C HIS A 49 -0.46 -2.27 -13.03
N PRO A 50 -1.00 -2.59 -11.84
CA PRO A 50 -0.66 -1.91 -10.60
C PRO A 50 0.85 -1.94 -10.28
N VAL A 51 1.40 -0.78 -9.95
CA VAL A 51 2.79 -0.59 -9.53
C VAL A 51 2.87 0.42 -8.40
N SER A 52 3.96 0.39 -7.65
CA SER A 52 4.30 1.41 -6.66
C SER A 52 4.57 2.78 -7.32
N PRO A 53 4.65 3.87 -6.54
CA PRO A 53 5.08 5.19 -7.04
C PRO A 53 6.46 5.16 -7.72
N TRP A 54 7.32 4.21 -7.35
CA TRP A 54 8.64 4.01 -7.97
C TRP A 54 8.65 2.93 -9.06
N GLY A 55 7.48 2.48 -9.52
CA GLY A 55 7.33 1.58 -10.66
C GLY A 55 7.57 0.10 -10.39
N GLN A 56 7.80 -0.32 -9.14
CA GLN A 56 7.91 -1.74 -8.82
C GLN A 56 6.53 -2.41 -8.87
N LYS A 57 6.44 -3.53 -9.58
CA LYS A 57 5.23 -4.36 -9.63
C LYS A 57 4.96 -5.01 -8.28
N GLU A 58 3.70 -5.22 -7.95
CA GLU A 58 3.33 -6.02 -6.79
C GLU A 58 3.80 -7.48 -6.96
N GLY A 59 4.28 -8.08 -5.89
CA GLY A 59 4.81 -9.45 -5.91
C GLY A 59 5.54 -9.81 -4.61
N ARG A 60 6.22 -10.96 -4.62
CA ARG A 60 7.04 -11.39 -3.47
C ARG A 60 8.26 -10.48 -3.33
N THR A 61 8.28 -9.67 -2.27
CA THR A 61 9.40 -8.74 -1.97
C THR A 61 10.48 -9.34 -1.06
N ARG A 62 10.27 -10.54 -0.51
CA ARG A 62 11.25 -11.21 0.36
C ARG A 62 12.49 -11.63 -0.44
N ALA A 63 13.65 -11.16 -0.01
CA ALA A 63 14.93 -11.60 -0.57
C ALA A 63 15.11 -13.13 -0.47
N PRO A 64 15.36 -13.83 -1.60
CA PRO A 64 15.32 -15.29 -1.66
C PRO A 64 16.52 -15.99 -1.00
N LYS A 65 17.62 -15.27 -0.73
CA LYS A 65 18.87 -15.83 -0.17
C LYS A 65 19.14 -15.44 1.29
N LYS A 66 18.17 -14.88 2.03
CA LYS A 66 18.39 -14.55 3.45
C LYS A 66 18.66 -15.82 4.27
N ALA A 67 19.67 -15.77 5.15
CA ALA A 67 20.06 -16.88 6.01
C ALA A 67 18.89 -17.44 6.85
N SER A 68 17.93 -16.59 7.24
CA SER A 68 16.75 -17.02 7.99
C SER A 68 15.80 -17.95 7.22
N ASN A 69 15.93 -18.05 5.89
CA ASN A 69 15.11 -18.95 5.07
C ASN A 69 15.26 -20.42 5.50
N LYS A 70 16.44 -20.82 6.02
CA LYS A 70 16.69 -22.19 6.47
C LYS A 70 15.86 -22.61 7.69
N TYR A 71 15.41 -21.65 8.48
CA TYR A 71 14.65 -21.89 9.71
C TYR A 71 13.13 -21.81 9.51
N ILE A 72 12.65 -21.42 8.32
CA ILE A 72 11.22 -21.25 8.06
C ILE A 72 10.69 -22.46 7.31
N VAL A 73 9.90 -23.27 8.03
CA VAL A 73 9.32 -24.52 7.52
C VAL A 73 8.29 -24.26 6.41
N ARG A 74 7.44 -23.23 6.57
CA ARG A 74 6.42 -22.88 5.57
C ARG A 74 6.11 -21.39 5.53
N ARG A 75 5.62 -20.92 4.38
CA ARG A 75 5.14 -19.54 4.21
C ARG A 75 3.68 -19.40 4.64
N ARG A 76 3.24 -18.16 4.89
CA ARG A 76 1.82 -17.82 5.01
C ARG A 76 1.12 -18.09 3.67
N LYS A 77 -0.11 -18.61 3.73
CA LYS A 77 -1.00 -18.71 2.57
C LYS A 77 -1.60 -17.35 2.28
#